data_AF-A0A068TVU7-F1
#
_entry.id   AF-A0A068TVU7-F1
#
_cell.length_a   1.000
_cell.length_b   1.000
_cell.length_c   1.000
_cell.angle_alpha   90.00
_cell.angle_beta   90.00
_cell.angle_gamma   90.00
#
_symmetry.space_group_name_H-M   'P 1'
#
loop_
_entity.id
_entity.type
_entity.pdbx_description
1 polymer ?
#
loop_
_entity_poly.entity_id
_entity_poly.type
_entity_poly.pdbx_seq_one_letter_code
_entity_poly.pdbx_strand_id
1 'polypeptide(L)'
;MIFRKEYLDLVLVPCGLFIMFAYHLFLLYRCLKRPHTTVIGYENNDKKAWVEKVMQVENKDVKTALDVLSANVSAATFLASVSLTLSSLIGAWIANNSNIFQSELIYGDTRQATMSIKFISLLICFLLAFACFVQSSRCLIHANYLISTPDTDIPIKYVESAVIRGGDFWSLGLRALYFATTLLLWFFGPIPMFATSVSMVCLLHHLDTNKTPLHQYSSAAKRPFKRAEQTTIRTPMAVEVLDR
;
A
#
# COMPACT_ATOMS: atom_id res chain seq x y z
N MET A 1 -20.96 -26.09 -32.95
CA MET A 1 -21.16 -24.97 -32.00
C MET A 1 -19.84 -24.36 -31.52
N ILE A 2 -18.87 -24.13 -32.41
CA ILE A 2 -17.53 -23.62 -32.06
C ILE A 2 -17.50 -22.07 -32.11
N PHE A 3 -18.15 -21.50 -33.14
CA PHE A 3 -18.29 -20.05 -33.34
C PHE A 3 -18.90 -19.27 -32.16
N ARG A 4 -19.75 -19.90 -31.32
CA ARG A 4 -20.38 -19.21 -30.19
C ARG A 4 -19.45 -19.05 -28.98
N LYS A 5 -18.47 -19.93 -28.80
CA LYS A 5 -17.49 -19.84 -27.70
C LYS A 5 -16.43 -18.78 -28.01
N GLU A 6 -15.87 -18.77 -29.22
CA GLU A 6 -14.86 -17.79 -29.63
C GLU A 6 -15.37 -16.34 -29.56
N TYR A 7 -16.62 -16.09 -29.95
CA TYR A 7 -17.25 -14.77 -29.83
C TYR A 7 -17.45 -14.34 -28.37
N LEU A 8 -17.68 -15.30 -27.47
CA LEU A 8 -17.83 -15.05 -26.05
C LEU A 8 -16.49 -14.66 -25.44
N ASP A 9 -15.41 -15.38 -25.76
CA ASP A 9 -14.04 -15.04 -25.35
C ASP A 9 -13.63 -13.65 -25.86
N LEU A 10 -13.94 -13.35 -27.13
CA LEU A 10 -13.62 -12.07 -27.79
C LEU A 10 -14.32 -10.87 -27.15
N VAL A 11 -15.44 -11.06 -26.44
CA VAL A 11 -16.19 -9.97 -25.80
C VAL A 11 -15.96 -9.94 -24.30
N LEU A 12 -16.05 -11.09 -23.60
CA LEU A 12 -15.94 -11.15 -22.13
C LEU A 12 -14.56 -10.77 -21.63
N VAL A 13 -13.49 -11.22 -22.31
CA VAL A 13 -12.12 -10.94 -21.88
C VAL A 13 -11.80 -9.45 -21.96
N PRO A 14 -11.94 -8.77 -23.11
CA PRO A 14 -11.68 -7.33 -23.16
C PRO A 14 -12.70 -6.53 -22.33
N CYS A 15 -13.95 -6.97 -22.20
CA CYS A 15 -14.91 -6.31 -21.32
C CYS A 15 -14.49 -6.40 -19.85
N GLY A 16 -14.08 -7.56 -19.36
CA GLY A 16 -13.59 -7.76 -17.99
C GLY A 16 -12.31 -6.95 -17.72
N LEU A 17 -11.36 -6.95 -18.67
CA LEU A 17 -10.16 -6.12 -18.59
C LEU A 17 -10.50 -4.62 -18.60
N PHE A 18 -11.44 -4.20 -19.45
CA PHE A 18 -11.89 -2.82 -19.52
C PHE A 18 -12.56 -2.37 -18.22
N ILE A 19 -13.41 -3.20 -17.62
CA ILE A 19 -14.04 -2.92 -16.32
C ILE A 19 -12.98 -2.74 -15.23
N MET A 20 -11.98 -3.63 -15.18
CA MET A 20 -10.87 -3.51 -14.23
C MET A 20 -10.06 -2.25 -14.48
N PHE A 21 -9.70 -1.96 -15.74
CA PHE A 21 -8.90 -0.78 -16.09
C PHE A 21 -9.65 0.53 -15.82
N ALA A 22 -10.92 0.61 -16.20
CA ALA A 22 -11.79 1.74 -15.94
C ALA A 22 -11.94 2.00 -14.44
N TYR A 23 -12.07 0.95 -13.62
CA TYR A 23 -12.12 1.09 -12.17
C TYR A 23 -10.81 1.67 -11.61
N HIS A 24 -9.66 1.15 -12.04
CA HIS A 24 -8.36 1.65 -11.55
C HIS A 24 -8.10 3.09 -12.02
N LEU A 25 -8.52 3.46 -13.23
CA LEU A 25 -8.43 4.83 -13.72
C LEU A 25 -9.37 5.78 -12.94
N PHE A 26 -10.59 5.33 -12.64
CA PHE A 26 -11.54 6.06 -11.80
C PHE A 26 -11.02 6.24 -10.37
N LEU A 27 -10.40 5.20 -9.80
CA LEU A 27 -9.76 5.26 -8.49
C LEU A 27 -8.59 6.24 -8.49
N LEU A 28 -7.71 6.17 -9.50
CA LEU A 28 -6.60 7.11 -9.68
C LEU A 28 -7.12 8.55 -9.76
N TYR A 29 -8.17 8.78 -10.55
CA TYR A 29 -8.83 10.07 -10.64
C TYR A 29 -9.39 10.55 -9.29
N ARG A 30 -10.03 9.67 -8.52
CA ARG A 30 -10.53 9.99 -7.18
C ARG A 30 -9.40 10.29 -6.20
N CYS A 31 -8.30 9.53 -6.22
CA CYS A 31 -7.13 9.77 -5.38
C CYS A 31 -6.48 11.13 -5.70
N LEU A 32 -6.40 11.51 -6.97
CA LEU A 32 -5.80 12.79 -7.39
C LEU A 32 -6.71 14.00 -7.12
N LYS A 33 -8.02 13.91 -7.39
CA LYS A 33 -8.92 15.07 -7.26
C LYS A 33 -9.66 15.17 -5.93
N ARG A 34 -9.85 14.05 -5.21
CA ARG A 34 -10.64 13.99 -3.97
C ARG A 34 -10.02 13.03 -2.95
N PRO A 35 -8.77 13.27 -2.51
CA PRO A 35 -8.07 12.38 -1.58
C PRO A 35 -8.86 12.13 -0.29
N HIS A 36 -9.58 13.14 0.24
CA HIS A 36 -10.39 13.01 1.46
C HIS A 36 -11.61 12.08 1.37
N THR A 37 -11.93 11.57 0.17
CA THR A 37 -13.07 10.67 -0.06
C THR A 37 -12.66 9.23 -0.34
N THR A 38 -11.36 8.93 -0.34
CA THR A 38 -10.84 7.58 -0.61
C THR A 38 -10.22 6.99 0.66
N VAL A 39 -10.26 5.67 0.78
CA VAL A 39 -9.60 4.98 1.91
C VAL A 39 -8.09 5.25 1.95
N ILE A 40 -7.44 5.36 0.78
CA ILE A 40 -6.02 5.77 0.71
C ILE A 40 -5.79 7.13 1.38
N GLY A 41 -6.64 8.12 1.12
CA GLY A 41 -6.50 9.43 1.76
C GLY A 41 -6.86 9.43 3.25
N TYR A 42 -7.80 8.59 3.66
CA TYR A 42 -8.11 8.37 5.08
C TYR A 42 -6.92 7.72 5.81
N GLU A 43 -6.38 6.63 5.29
CA GLU A 43 -5.18 5.98 5.84
C GLU A 43 -3.97 6.93 5.87
N ASN A 44 -3.83 7.79 4.87
CA ASN A 44 -2.74 8.77 4.84
C ASN A 44 -2.93 9.87 5.90
N ASN A 45 -4.17 10.26 6.20
CA ASN A 45 -4.48 11.16 7.32
C ASN A 45 -4.18 10.50 8.68
N ASP A 46 -4.53 9.22 8.86
CA ASP A 46 -4.24 8.48 10.09
C ASP A 46 -2.73 8.26 10.28
N LYS A 47 -2.00 7.91 9.22
CA LYS A 47 -0.53 7.83 9.23
C LYS A 47 0.09 9.17 9.59
N LYS A 48 -0.42 10.27 9.06
CA LYS A 48 0.04 11.62 9.41
C LYS A 48 -0.15 11.91 10.90
N ALA A 49 -1.36 11.70 11.43
CA ALA A 49 -1.64 11.92 12.85
C ALA A 49 -0.80 11.01 13.75
N TRP A 50 -0.56 9.77 13.33
CA TRP A 50 0.33 8.85 14.02
C TRP A 50 1.78 9.35 14.03
N VAL A 51 2.32 9.78 12.89
CA VAL A 51 3.69 10.36 12.81
C VAL A 51 3.83 11.61 13.68
N GLU A 52 2.85 12.52 13.65
CA GLU A 52 2.86 13.73 14.48
C GLU A 52 2.93 13.39 15.98
N LYS A 53 2.21 12.35 16.42
CA LYS A 53 2.28 11.88 17.80
C LYS A 53 3.62 11.22 18.12
N VAL A 54 4.09 10.30 17.29
CA VAL A 54 5.35 9.58 17.52
C VAL A 54 6.52 10.56 17.64
N MET A 55 6.55 11.61 16.83
CA MET A 55 7.62 12.63 16.85
C MET A 55 7.52 13.62 18.02
N GLN A 56 6.42 13.63 18.79
CA GLN A 56 6.23 14.54 19.93
C GLN A 56 6.45 13.86 21.30
N VAL A 57 6.65 12.53 21.34
CA VAL A 57 6.62 11.76 22.59
C VAL A 57 8.03 11.33 23.03
N GLU A 58 8.19 11.17 24.34
CA GLU A 58 9.37 10.64 25.03
C GLU A 58 9.76 9.22 24.53
N ASN A 59 11.02 8.83 24.73
CA ASN A 59 11.68 7.64 24.16
C ASN A 59 10.91 6.28 24.24
N LYS A 60 9.95 6.11 25.15
CA LYS A 60 9.18 4.85 25.28
C LYS A 60 8.27 4.57 24.09
N ASP A 61 7.63 5.59 23.52
CA ASP A 61 6.67 5.40 22.42
C ASP A 61 7.37 5.27 21.05
N VAL A 62 8.61 5.75 20.96
CA VAL A 62 9.50 5.55 19.80
C VAL A 62 9.72 4.06 19.54
N LYS A 63 9.94 3.26 20.60
CA LYS A 63 10.11 1.82 20.45
C LYS A 63 8.87 1.16 19.85
N THR A 64 7.69 1.50 20.34
CA THR A 64 6.43 0.98 19.79
C THR A 64 6.26 1.38 18.32
N ALA A 65 6.65 2.60 17.95
CA ALA A 65 6.60 3.03 16.56
C ALA A 65 7.54 2.22 15.66
N LEU A 66 8.77 1.96 16.11
CA LEU A 66 9.74 1.12 15.41
C LEU A 66 9.25 -0.33 15.29
N ASP A 67 8.59 -0.86 16.32
CA ASP A 67 8.00 -2.21 16.30
C ASP A 67 6.89 -2.31 15.25
N VAL A 68 5.97 -1.34 15.21
CA VAL A 68 4.89 -1.26 14.19
C VAL A 68 5.48 -1.18 12.79
N LEU A 69 6.48 -0.33 12.59
CA LEU A 69 7.10 -0.12 11.29
C LEU A 69 7.87 -1.36 10.83
N SER A 70 8.58 -2.03 11.75
CA SER A 70 9.27 -3.29 11.49
C SER A 70 8.32 -4.43 11.16
N ALA A 71 7.16 -4.51 11.81
CA ALA A 71 6.12 -5.47 11.47
C ALA A 71 5.59 -5.24 10.04
N ASN A 72 5.37 -3.99 9.64
CA ASN A 72 4.97 -3.65 8.27
C ASN A 72 6.06 -3.99 7.23
N VAL A 73 7.34 -3.73 7.54
CA VAL A 73 8.47 -4.13 6.68
C VAL A 73 8.54 -5.65 6.52
N SER A 74 8.34 -6.40 7.60
CA SER A 74 8.31 -7.87 7.57
C SER A 74 7.17 -8.37 6.68
N ALA A 75 5.96 -7.83 6.85
CA ALA A 75 4.81 -8.19 6.02
C ALA A 75 5.06 -7.87 4.54
N ALA A 76 5.72 -6.74 4.23
CA ALA A 76 5.98 -6.32 2.85
C ALA A 76 7.01 -7.25 2.21
N THR A 77 8.06 -7.60 2.95
CA THR A 77 9.10 -8.53 2.49
C THR A 77 8.56 -9.95 2.31
N PHE A 78 7.62 -10.38 3.16
CA PHE A 78 6.91 -11.65 2.99
C PHE A 78 6.09 -11.67 1.69
N LEU A 79 5.26 -10.65 1.46
CA LEU A 79 4.45 -10.55 0.23
C LEU A 79 5.32 -10.39 -1.03
N ALA A 80 6.45 -9.68 -0.94
CA ALA A 80 7.45 -9.62 -2.01
C ALA A 80 7.98 -11.02 -2.33
N SER A 81 8.37 -11.78 -1.30
CA SER A 81 8.88 -13.14 -1.47
C SER A 81 7.83 -14.07 -2.11
N VAL A 82 6.57 -14.00 -1.66
CA VAL A 82 5.45 -14.75 -2.26
C VAL A 82 5.25 -14.37 -3.73
N SER A 83 5.32 -13.09 -4.07
CA SER A 83 5.17 -12.62 -5.45
C SER A 83 6.30 -13.13 -6.35
N LEU A 84 7.54 -13.14 -5.82
CA LEU A 84 8.71 -13.65 -6.53
C LEU A 84 8.68 -15.18 -6.69
N THR A 85 8.26 -15.92 -5.66
CA THR A 85 8.15 -17.38 -5.74
C THR A 85 7.08 -17.81 -6.72
N LEU A 86 5.93 -17.12 -6.76
CA LEU A 86 4.88 -17.36 -7.76
C LEU A 86 5.38 -17.06 -9.18
N SER A 87 6.13 -15.97 -9.36
CA SER A 87 6.76 -15.63 -10.65
C SER A 87 7.72 -16.73 -11.12
N SER A 88 8.59 -17.20 -10.21
CA SER A 88 9.53 -18.30 -10.48
C SER A 88 8.81 -19.61 -10.79
N LEU A 89 7.77 -19.95 -10.02
CA LEU A 89 6.97 -21.16 -10.24
C LEU A 89 6.33 -21.15 -11.62
N ILE A 90 5.73 -20.03 -12.02
CA ILE A 90 5.13 -19.87 -13.35
C ILE A 90 6.20 -19.95 -14.45
N GLY A 91 7.33 -19.28 -14.28
CA GLY A 91 8.44 -19.32 -15.23
C GLY A 91 9.00 -20.74 -15.42
N ALA A 92 9.23 -21.46 -14.32
CA ALA A 92 9.68 -22.84 -14.34
C ALA A 92 8.64 -23.77 -14.97
N TRP A 93 7.36 -23.56 -14.68
CA TRP A 93 6.26 -24.34 -15.24
C TRP A 93 6.20 -24.22 -16.77
N ILE A 94 6.39 -23.01 -17.31
CA ILE A 94 6.45 -22.73 -18.76
C ILE A 94 7.69 -23.37 -19.37
N ALA A 95 8.85 -23.26 -18.71
CA ALA A 95 10.12 -23.78 -19.23
C ALA A 95 10.13 -25.31 -19.36
N ASN A 96 9.44 -26.03 -18.46
CA ASN A 96 9.55 -27.49 -18.37
C ASN A 96 8.46 -28.26 -19.12
N ASN A 97 7.41 -27.60 -19.62
CA ASN A 97 6.28 -28.30 -20.24
C ASN A 97 5.96 -27.74 -21.63
N SER A 98 6.53 -28.37 -22.66
CA SER A 98 6.28 -28.04 -24.07
C SER A 98 4.84 -28.34 -24.55
N ASN A 99 4.11 -29.22 -23.86
CA ASN A 99 2.78 -29.69 -24.25
C ASN A 99 1.60 -28.93 -23.57
N ILE A 100 1.86 -27.87 -22.79
CA ILE A 100 0.78 -27.10 -22.09
C ILE A 100 -0.27 -26.57 -23.06
N PHE A 101 0.14 -26.23 -24.28
CA PHE A 101 -0.73 -25.65 -25.31
C PHE A 101 -1.74 -26.64 -25.91
N GLN A 102 -1.72 -27.92 -25.50
CA GLN A 102 -2.60 -28.97 -26.02
C GLN A 102 -3.58 -29.56 -25.00
N SER A 103 -3.64 -29.05 -23.76
CA SER A 103 -4.51 -29.62 -22.72
C SER A 103 -5.99 -29.26 -22.90
N GLU A 104 -6.86 -30.28 -22.99
CA GLU A 104 -8.33 -30.18 -23.12
C GLU A 104 -9.05 -29.63 -21.86
N LEU A 105 -8.35 -29.43 -20.75
CA LEU A 105 -8.94 -28.95 -19.49
C LEU A 105 -9.27 -27.45 -19.49
N ILE A 106 -8.86 -26.71 -20.53
CA ILE A 106 -9.00 -25.25 -20.62
C ILE A 106 -10.25 -24.91 -21.43
N TYR A 107 -11.27 -24.36 -20.78
CA TYR A 107 -12.46 -23.83 -21.46
C TYR A 107 -12.14 -22.45 -22.07
N GLY A 108 -11.91 -22.39 -23.39
CA GLY A 108 -11.66 -21.14 -24.13
C GLY A 108 -10.73 -21.35 -25.34
N ASP A 109 -10.34 -20.28 -26.00
CA ASP A 109 -9.38 -20.34 -27.13
C ASP A 109 -8.00 -20.87 -26.66
N THR A 110 -7.63 -22.05 -27.15
CA THR A 110 -6.41 -22.79 -26.79
C THR A 110 -5.22 -22.48 -27.70
N ARG A 111 -5.33 -21.47 -28.58
CA ARG A 111 -4.20 -21.05 -29.43
C ARG A 111 -2.96 -20.73 -28.58
N GLN A 112 -1.81 -21.20 -29.06
CA GLN A 112 -0.51 -21.06 -28.40
C GLN A 112 -0.14 -19.59 -28.08
N ALA A 113 -0.54 -18.65 -28.94
CA ALA A 113 -0.37 -17.22 -28.72
C ALA A 113 -1.19 -16.72 -27.52
N THR A 114 -2.48 -17.10 -27.44
CA THR A 114 -3.39 -16.68 -26.37
C THR A 114 -2.92 -17.20 -25.00
N MET A 115 -2.48 -18.44 -24.93
CA MET A 115 -1.92 -19.02 -23.71
C MET A 115 -0.62 -18.35 -23.26
N SER A 116 0.27 -18.01 -24.20
CA SER A 116 1.50 -17.26 -23.89
C SER A 116 1.19 -15.88 -23.30
N ILE A 117 0.17 -15.19 -23.82
CA ILE A 117 -0.29 -13.89 -23.32
C ILE A 117 -0.81 -14.01 -21.88
N LYS A 118 -1.59 -15.05 -21.56
CA LYS A 118 -2.08 -15.31 -20.20
C LYS A 118 -0.93 -15.43 -19.19
N PHE A 119 0.08 -16.22 -19.53
CA PHE A 119 1.24 -16.41 -18.66
C PHE A 119 2.10 -15.16 -18.51
N ILE A 120 2.41 -14.47 -19.61
CA ILE A 120 3.24 -13.25 -19.58
C ILE A 120 2.53 -12.14 -18.80
N SER A 121 1.24 -11.94 -19.02
CA SER A 121 0.46 -10.93 -18.27
C SER A 121 0.41 -11.22 -16.77
N LEU A 122 0.22 -12.49 -16.39
CA LEU A 122 0.26 -12.91 -14.98
C LEU A 122 1.65 -12.69 -14.36
N LEU A 123 2.71 -13.05 -15.08
CA LEU A 123 4.10 -12.86 -14.64
C LEU A 123 4.44 -11.39 -14.42
N ILE A 124 4.08 -10.51 -15.38
CA ILE A 124 4.28 -9.06 -15.26
C ILE A 124 3.55 -8.53 -14.02
N CYS A 125 2.36 -9.03 -13.73
CA CYS A 125 1.58 -8.58 -12.58
C CYS A 125 2.24 -8.97 -11.25
N PHE A 126 2.74 -10.21 -11.12
CA PHE A 126 3.47 -10.62 -9.92
C PHE A 126 4.82 -9.90 -9.76
N LEU A 127 5.54 -9.64 -10.85
CA LEU A 127 6.77 -8.85 -10.81
C LEU A 127 6.52 -7.39 -10.42
N LEU A 128 5.42 -6.81 -10.90
CA LEU A 128 4.98 -5.47 -10.49
C LEU A 128 4.63 -5.44 -8.99
N ALA A 129 3.89 -6.44 -8.50
CA ALA A 129 3.58 -6.56 -7.07
C ALA A 129 4.86 -6.69 -6.23
N PHE A 130 5.80 -7.54 -6.64
CA PHE A 130 7.12 -7.68 -6.03
C PHE A 130 7.85 -6.34 -5.94
N ALA A 131 7.95 -5.61 -7.06
CA ALA A 131 8.63 -4.32 -7.10
C ALA A 131 7.97 -3.29 -6.16
N CYS A 132 6.63 -3.27 -6.11
CA CYS A 132 5.89 -2.38 -5.21
C CYS A 132 6.17 -2.72 -3.73
N PHE A 133 6.15 -4.00 -3.35
CA PHE A 133 6.44 -4.39 -1.98
C PHE A 133 7.90 -4.11 -1.57
N VAL A 134 8.85 -4.28 -2.48
CA VAL A 134 10.26 -3.89 -2.24
C VAL A 134 10.39 -2.38 -2.02
N GLN A 135 9.70 -1.57 -2.83
CA GLN A 135 9.69 -0.11 -2.64
C GLN A 135 9.00 0.30 -1.33
N SER A 136 7.91 -0.38 -0.97
CA SER A 136 7.25 -0.22 0.34
C SER A 136 8.24 -0.49 1.47
N SER A 137 8.89 -1.65 1.48
CA SER A 137 9.91 -1.99 2.50
C SER A 137 11.01 -0.93 2.58
N ARG A 138 11.53 -0.45 1.44
CA ARG A 138 12.56 0.60 1.41
C ARG A 138 12.09 1.89 2.07
N CYS A 139 10.90 2.37 1.74
CA CYS A 139 10.36 3.61 2.31
C CYS A 139 10.10 3.47 3.81
N LEU A 140 9.61 2.32 4.26
CA LEU A 140 9.38 2.03 5.68
C LEU A 140 10.70 1.89 6.46
N ILE A 141 11.72 1.24 5.89
CA ILE A 141 13.07 1.21 6.48
C ILE A 141 13.66 2.62 6.60
N HIS A 142 13.47 3.47 5.59
CA HIS A 142 13.91 4.86 5.65
C HIS A 142 13.21 5.62 6.80
N ALA A 143 11.90 5.42 6.98
CA ALA A 143 11.17 5.96 8.12
C ALA A 143 11.70 5.43 9.46
N ASN A 144 12.10 4.16 9.55
CA ASN A 144 12.73 3.60 10.76
C ASN A 144 14.00 4.37 11.13
N TYR A 145 14.88 4.65 10.15
CA TYR A 145 16.08 5.44 10.41
C TYR A 145 15.76 6.86 10.87
N LEU A 146 14.77 7.52 10.26
CA LEU A 146 14.37 8.87 10.67
C LEU A 146 13.78 8.91 12.09
N ILE A 147 12.99 7.91 12.48
CA ILE A 147 12.36 7.83 13.81
C ILE A 147 13.37 7.44 14.90
N SER A 148 14.36 6.62 14.56
CA SER A 148 15.36 6.09 15.52
C SER A 148 16.58 6.99 15.71
N THR A 149 16.68 8.12 15.01
CA THR A 149 17.79 9.07 15.18
C THR A 149 17.41 10.14 16.22
N PRO A 150 17.89 10.06 17.47
CA PRO A 150 17.58 11.06 18.50
C PRO A 150 18.24 12.42 18.22
N ASP A 151 17.72 13.48 18.85
CA ASP A 151 18.31 14.83 18.95
C ASP A 151 18.68 15.53 17.64
N THR A 152 18.00 15.21 16.55
CA THR A 152 18.09 15.96 15.30
C THR A 152 16.78 16.67 15.00
N ASP A 153 16.85 17.94 14.57
CA ASP A 153 15.72 18.74 14.07
C ASP A 153 15.23 18.19 12.71
N ILE A 154 14.92 16.89 12.64
CA ILE A 154 14.35 16.25 11.45
C ILE A 154 12.93 16.78 11.30
N PRO A 155 12.60 17.47 10.19
CA PRO A 155 11.24 17.95 10.02
C PRO A 155 10.26 16.78 9.92
N ILE A 156 9.20 16.80 10.72
CA ILE A 156 8.14 15.76 10.79
C ILE A 156 7.63 15.36 9.39
N LYS A 157 7.61 16.32 8.45
CA LYS A 157 7.22 16.11 7.05
C LYS A 157 8.03 15.04 6.32
N TYR A 158 9.32 14.85 6.64
CA TYR A 158 10.14 13.81 6.00
C TYR A 158 9.71 12.41 6.45
N VAL A 159 9.45 12.23 7.74
CA VAL A 159 8.93 10.97 8.30
C VAL A 159 7.54 10.69 7.75
N GLU A 160 6.66 11.70 7.75
CA GLU A 160 5.32 11.63 7.18
C GLU A 160 5.37 11.17 5.72
N SER A 161 6.20 11.82 4.90
CA SER A 161 6.33 11.48 3.49
C SER A 161 6.87 10.06 3.27
N ALA A 162 7.82 9.61 4.10
CA ALA A 162 8.38 8.26 3.99
C ALA A 162 7.35 7.18 4.34
N VAL A 163 6.58 7.37 5.42
CA VAL A 163 5.52 6.44 5.86
C VAL A 163 4.36 6.41 4.86
N ILE A 164 3.91 7.58 4.38
CA ILE A 164 2.85 7.67 3.38
C ILE A 164 3.27 6.96 2.09
N ARG A 165 4.46 7.27 1.57
CA ARG A 165 4.95 6.65 0.33
C ARG A 165 5.12 5.14 0.45
N GLY A 166 5.56 4.65 1.60
CA GLY A 166 5.60 3.22 1.90
C GLY A 166 4.20 2.60 1.84
N GLY A 167 3.23 3.20 2.52
CA GLY A 167 1.83 2.77 2.50
C GLY A 167 1.18 2.82 1.11
N ASP A 168 1.50 3.83 0.30
CA ASP A 168 0.99 3.94 -1.08
C ASP A 168 1.51 2.78 -1.95
N PHE A 169 2.81 2.45 -1.86
CA PHE A 169 3.39 1.30 -2.57
C PHE A 169 2.84 -0.03 -2.08
N TRP A 170 2.62 -0.18 -0.78
CA TRP A 170 1.93 -1.36 -0.20
C TRP A 170 0.55 -1.55 -0.82
N SER A 171 -0.24 -0.48 -0.83
CA SER A 171 -1.59 -0.45 -1.39
C SER A 171 -1.62 -0.69 -2.89
N LEU A 172 -0.59 -0.24 -3.62
CA LEU A 172 -0.42 -0.54 -5.04
C LEU A 172 -0.08 -2.02 -5.28
N GLY A 173 0.81 -2.59 -4.47
CA GLY A 173 1.20 -4.00 -4.53
C GLY A 173 0.02 -4.95 -4.29
N LEU A 174 -0.83 -4.66 -3.30
CA LEU A 174 -2.05 -5.43 -3.05
C LEU A 174 -3.01 -5.39 -4.24
N ARG A 175 -3.20 -4.21 -4.87
CA ARG A 175 -4.04 -4.08 -6.07
C ARG A 175 -3.47 -4.82 -7.26
N ALA A 176 -2.14 -4.88 -7.41
CA ALA A 176 -1.50 -5.73 -8.40
C ALA A 176 -1.81 -7.21 -8.13
N LEU A 177 -1.68 -7.70 -6.88
CA LEU A 177 -2.04 -9.08 -6.54
C LEU A 177 -3.51 -9.42 -6.85
N TYR A 178 -4.42 -8.49 -6.57
CA TYR A 178 -5.84 -8.60 -6.91
C TYR A 178 -6.09 -8.74 -8.42
N PHE A 179 -5.37 -7.96 -9.22
CA PHE A 179 -5.41 -8.09 -10.67
C PHE A 179 -4.82 -9.43 -11.14
N ALA A 180 -3.71 -9.87 -10.53
CA ALA A 180 -3.11 -11.17 -10.79
C ALA A 180 -4.08 -12.33 -10.50
N THR A 181 -4.86 -12.27 -9.43
CA THR A 181 -5.90 -13.27 -9.13
C THR A 181 -6.97 -13.35 -10.23
N THR A 182 -7.38 -12.21 -10.78
CA THR A 182 -8.35 -12.16 -11.90
C THR A 182 -7.75 -12.82 -13.16
N LEU A 183 -6.48 -12.56 -13.45
CA LEU A 183 -5.75 -13.21 -14.56
C LEU A 183 -5.54 -14.70 -14.32
N LEU A 184 -5.34 -15.13 -13.08
CA LEU A 184 -5.22 -16.55 -12.74
C LEU A 184 -6.53 -17.29 -13.04
N LEU A 185 -7.68 -16.69 -12.73
CA LEU A 185 -8.98 -17.31 -13.06
C LEU A 185 -9.29 -17.34 -14.57
N TRP A 186 -8.59 -16.55 -15.37
CA TRP A 186 -8.68 -16.60 -16.83
C TRP A 186 -8.12 -17.90 -17.44
N PHE A 187 -7.33 -18.67 -16.68
CA PHE A 187 -6.91 -20.01 -17.10
C PHE A 187 -8.07 -21.01 -17.11
N PHE A 188 -9.09 -20.82 -16.27
CA PHE A 188 -10.30 -21.67 -16.25
C PHE A 188 -11.34 -21.24 -17.29
N GLY A 189 -11.16 -20.07 -17.91
CA GLY A 189 -11.96 -19.56 -19.02
C GLY A 189 -12.38 -18.10 -18.89
N PRO A 190 -13.06 -17.55 -19.90
CA PRO A 190 -13.53 -16.16 -19.89
C PRO A 190 -14.66 -15.90 -18.87
N ILE A 191 -15.49 -16.91 -18.58
CA ILE A 191 -16.63 -16.79 -17.66
C ILE A 191 -16.14 -16.56 -16.22
N PRO A 192 -15.26 -17.42 -15.63
CA PRO A 192 -14.73 -17.16 -14.30
C PRO A 192 -13.89 -15.88 -14.24
N MET A 193 -13.18 -15.51 -15.30
CA MET A 193 -12.48 -14.22 -15.39
C MET A 193 -13.45 -13.03 -15.30
N PHE A 194 -14.55 -13.07 -16.06
CA PHE A 194 -15.52 -11.98 -16.04
C PHE A 194 -16.21 -11.89 -14.67
N ALA A 195 -16.67 -13.01 -14.13
CA ALA A 195 -17.28 -13.07 -12.80
C ALA A 195 -16.33 -12.54 -11.71
N THR A 196 -15.05 -12.92 -11.76
CA THR A 196 -14.05 -12.38 -10.82
C THR A 196 -13.78 -10.91 -11.05
N SER A 197 -13.70 -10.42 -12.29
CA SER A 197 -13.50 -8.98 -12.55
C SER A 197 -14.62 -8.12 -11.94
N VAL A 198 -15.88 -8.53 -12.11
CA VAL A 198 -17.04 -7.84 -11.51
C VAL A 198 -17.01 -7.94 -9.99
N SER A 199 -16.76 -9.14 -9.46
CA SER A 199 -16.66 -9.36 -8.01
C SER A 199 -15.54 -8.52 -7.41
N MET A 200 -14.40 -8.42 -8.10
CA MET A 200 -13.24 -7.66 -7.65
C MET A 200 -13.52 -6.17 -7.65
N VAL A 201 -14.14 -5.64 -8.70
CA VAL A 201 -14.60 -4.25 -8.71
C VAL A 201 -15.60 -3.98 -7.58
N CYS A 202 -16.51 -4.92 -7.29
CA CYS A 202 -17.45 -4.77 -6.19
C CYS A 202 -16.75 -4.76 -4.82
N LEU A 203 -15.79 -5.67 -4.62
CA LEU A 203 -14.95 -5.74 -3.42
C LEU A 203 -14.10 -4.48 -3.25
N LEU A 204 -13.39 -4.04 -4.30
CA LEU A 204 -12.61 -2.80 -4.25
C LEU A 204 -13.53 -1.59 -4.04
N HIS A 205 -14.71 -1.55 -4.66
CA HIS A 205 -15.65 -0.46 -4.44
C HIS A 205 -16.09 -0.41 -2.98
N HIS A 206 -16.35 -1.56 -2.35
CA HIS A 206 -16.67 -1.62 -0.93
C HIS A 206 -15.48 -1.21 -0.06
N LEU A 207 -14.28 -1.72 -0.35
CA LEU A 207 -13.05 -1.40 0.37
C LEU A 207 -12.60 0.05 0.20
N ASP A 208 -12.82 0.66 -0.96
CA ASP A 208 -12.43 2.05 -1.27
C ASP A 208 -13.54 3.06 -0.90
N THR A 209 -14.74 2.59 -0.56
CA THR A 209 -15.86 3.42 -0.09
C THR A 209 -15.84 3.51 1.43
N ASN A 210 -15.16 4.53 1.93
CA ASN A 210 -15.23 4.84 3.35
C ASN A 210 -16.54 5.59 3.66
N LYS A 211 -17.39 5.00 4.50
CA LYS A 211 -18.63 5.65 4.98
C LYS A 211 -18.46 6.33 6.34
N THR A 212 -17.32 6.12 6.99
CA THR A 212 -17.03 6.70 8.30
C THR A 212 -16.46 8.11 8.14
N PRO A 213 -16.96 9.10 8.91
CA PRO A 213 -16.40 10.44 8.90
C PRO A 213 -14.95 10.42 9.41
N LEU A 214 -14.09 11.27 8.82
CA LEU A 214 -12.71 11.47 9.24
C LEU A 214 -12.65 11.72 10.76
N HIS A 215 -11.89 10.90 11.48
CA HIS A 215 -11.63 11.16 12.88
C HIS A 215 -10.82 12.46 12.96
N GLN A 216 -11.42 13.51 13.52
CA GLN A 216 -10.70 14.75 13.79
C GLN A 216 -9.72 14.48 14.92
N TYR A 217 -8.47 14.19 14.56
CA TYR A 217 -7.37 14.26 15.51
C TYR A 217 -7.25 15.71 15.95
N SER A 218 -7.75 16.01 17.16
CA SER A 218 -7.59 17.33 17.77
C SER A 218 -6.11 17.65 17.81
N SER A 219 -5.68 18.63 17.01
CA SER A 219 -4.32 19.14 17.01
C SER A 219 -3.93 19.51 18.45
N ALA A 220 -3.03 18.72 19.04
CA ALA A 220 -2.42 19.05 20.32
C ALA A 220 -1.46 20.24 20.21
N ALA A 221 -1.42 20.96 19.08
CA ALA A 221 -0.51 22.08 18.81
C ALA A 221 -1.10 23.47 19.10
N LYS A 222 -2.06 23.57 20.03
CA LYS A 222 -2.46 24.86 20.63
C LYS A 222 -2.50 24.78 22.15
N ARG A 223 -1.44 24.31 22.79
CA ARG A 223 -1.13 24.76 24.15
C ARG A 223 -0.08 25.87 24.03
N PRO A 224 -0.40 27.13 24.36
CA PRO A 224 0.61 28.17 24.37
C PRO A 224 1.68 27.77 25.38
N PHE A 225 2.92 27.67 24.90
CA PHE A 225 4.12 27.54 25.70
C PHE A 225 4.16 28.73 26.66
N LYS A 226 3.73 28.53 27.91
CA LYS A 226 4.02 29.48 29.00
C LYS A 226 5.53 29.41 29.22
N ARG A 227 6.24 30.38 28.64
CA ARG A 227 7.63 30.68 28.95
C ARG A 227 7.73 30.87 30.46
N ALA A 228 8.29 29.89 31.16
CA ALA A 228 8.75 30.07 32.53
C ALA A 228 9.92 31.06 32.44
N GLU A 229 9.66 32.30 32.86
CA GLU A 229 10.66 33.34 32.92
C GLU A 229 11.68 32.97 34.00
N GLN A 230 12.93 32.81 33.57
CA GLN A 230 14.10 32.65 34.44
C GLN A 230 14.16 33.84 35.41
N THR A 231 13.82 33.60 36.67
CA THR A 231 14.23 34.50 37.76
C THR A 231 15.65 34.09 38.16
N THR A 232 16.62 34.55 37.38
CA THR A 232 18.04 34.49 37.71
C THR A 232 18.33 35.50 38.82
N ILE A 233 18.70 34.98 39.99
CA ILE A 233 19.73 35.49 40.91
C ILE A 233 19.89 37.02 40.94
N ARG A 234 19.34 37.65 41.98
CA ARG A 234 19.95 38.82 42.63
C ARG A 234 19.81 38.68 44.15
N THR A 235 20.85 38.17 44.79
CA THR A 235 21.22 38.61 46.13
C THR A 235 21.87 39.98 46.01
N PRO A 236 21.39 41.00 46.74
CA PRO A 236 22.24 42.05 47.24
C PRO A 236 22.48 41.83 48.74
N MET A 237 23.75 41.88 49.13
CA MET A 237 24.18 42.14 50.50
C MET A 237 23.37 43.28 51.10
N ALA A 238 22.69 43.02 52.22
CA ALA A 238 22.31 44.04 53.17
C ALA A 238 23.16 43.82 54.43
N VAL A 239 24.13 44.71 54.59
CA VAL A 239 24.80 45.01 55.85
C VAL A 239 23.73 45.60 56.76
N GLU A 240 23.44 44.95 57.89
CA GLU A 240 22.68 45.57 58.97
C GLU A 240 23.51 45.53 60.25
N VAL A 241 23.73 46.75 60.73
CA VAL A 241 24.50 47.17 61.89
C VAL A 241 23.47 47.48 62.99
N LEU A 242 23.82 47.15 64.25
CA LEU A 242 23.33 47.69 65.56
C LEU A 242 22.52 46.78 66.50
N ASP A 243 23.15 46.59 67.67
CA ASP A 243 22.63 46.71 69.05
C ASP A 243 21.38 45.92 69.50
N ARG A 244 21.61 44.81 70.23
CA ARG A 244 21.59 44.74 71.72
C ARG A 244 21.81 43.32 72.22
#